data_AF-A0A954HI58-F1
#
_entry.id   AF-A0A954HI58-F1
#
_cell.length_a   1.000
_cell.length_b   1.000
_cell.length_c   1.000
_cell.angle_alpha   90.00
_cell.angle_beta   90.00
_cell.angle_gamma   90.00
#
_symmetry.space_group_name_H-M   'P 1'
#
loop_
_entity.id
_entity.type
_entity.pdbx_description
1 polymer ?
#
loop_
_entity_poly.entity_id
_entity_poly.type
_entity_poly.pdbx_seq_one_letter_code
_entity_poly.pdbx_strand_id
1 'polypeptide(L)'
;MSITRPLDFVVALLALSQLVKAEDDPLAAWRQGVTIRDVAPDTERHSIHSYFNTSPESPEGKYVLYYTSEAKNGEYGDLRILERATGRETIVARDITTEDAHRAACQQWSNGGKSIVYHEVRDGHWRVMAVD
;
A
#
# COMPACT_ATOMS: atom_id res chain seq x y z
N MET A 1 -18.93 42.74 55.96
CA MET A 1 -19.17 41.80 54.86
C MET A 1 -17.90 41.80 54.00
N SER A 2 -16.97 40.89 54.30
CA SER A 2 -15.66 40.83 53.64
C SER A 2 -15.51 39.45 53.05
N ILE A 3 -15.51 39.38 51.71
CA ILE A 3 -15.39 38.13 50.93
C ILE A 3 -13.90 37.84 50.80
N THR A 4 -13.44 36.79 51.47
CA THR A 4 -12.10 36.23 51.33
C THR A 4 -11.90 35.63 49.94
N ARG A 5 -10.68 35.82 49.41
CA ARG A 5 -10.26 35.63 48.02
C ARG A 5 -10.21 34.15 47.56
N PRO A 6 -10.38 33.88 46.25
CA PRO A 6 -10.36 32.53 45.67
C PRO A 6 -8.92 32.12 45.31
N LEU A 7 -8.10 31.76 46.29
CA LEU A 7 -6.74 31.29 46.02
C LEU A 7 -6.64 29.76 45.83
N ASP A 8 -7.65 29.01 46.24
CA ASP A 8 -7.62 27.54 46.24
C ASP A 8 -7.88 26.92 44.85
N PHE A 9 -8.47 27.68 43.92
CA PHE A 9 -8.82 27.16 42.60
C PHE A 9 -7.63 27.08 41.63
N VAL A 10 -6.59 27.90 41.82
CA VAL A 10 -5.46 27.96 40.87
C VAL A 10 -4.46 26.81 41.10
N VAL A 11 -4.30 26.36 42.35
CA VAL A 11 -3.39 25.24 42.68
C VAL A 11 -3.92 23.90 42.16
N ALA A 12 -5.24 23.71 42.15
CA ALA A 12 -5.85 22.47 41.65
C ALA A 12 -5.65 22.26 40.14
N LEU A 13 -5.56 23.33 39.33
CA LEU A 13 -5.41 23.21 37.88
C LEU A 13 -3.98 22.83 37.44
N LEU A 14 -2.97 23.15 38.23
CA LEU A 14 -1.55 22.86 37.92
C LEU A 14 -1.12 21.43 38.29
N ALA A 15 -1.85 20.76 39.19
CA ALA A 15 -1.58 19.37 39.55
C ALA A 15 -2.22 18.35 38.58
N LEU A 16 -3.27 18.76 37.84
CA LEU A 16 -3.99 17.91 36.89
C LEU A 16 -3.32 17.84 35.50
N SER A 17 -2.38 18.73 35.19
CA SER A 17 -1.64 18.70 33.91
C SER A 17 -0.50 17.68 33.87
N GLN A 18 -0.10 17.10 35.02
CA GLN A 18 0.96 16.08 35.07
C GLN A 18 0.45 14.64 34.92
N LEU A 19 -0.85 14.46 34.69
CA LEU A 19 -1.48 13.16 34.42
C LEU A 19 -1.77 12.94 32.93
N VAL A 20 -1.06 13.65 32.04
CA VAL A 20 -0.88 13.18 30.68
C VAL A 20 0.09 12.01 30.76
N LYS A 21 -0.45 10.78 30.83
CA LYS A 21 0.32 9.58 30.51
C LYS A 21 0.99 9.87 29.16
N ALA A 22 2.33 9.84 29.13
CA ALA A 22 3.03 9.67 27.87
C ALA A 22 2.39 8.46 27.18
N GLU A 23 1.85 8.65 25.97
CA GLU A 23 1.41 7.52 25.16
C GLU A 23 2.60 6.54 25.07
N ASP A 24 2.34 5.27 25.34
CA ASP A 24 3.33 4.21 25.18
C ASP A 24 3.93 4.34 23.78
N ASP A 25 5.26 4.47 23.68
CA ASP A 25 5.94 4.61 22.37
C ASP A 25 5.49 3.44 21.48
N PRO A 26 4.69 3.70 20.42
CA PRO A 26 4.09 2.63 19.63
C PRO A 26 5.15 1.79 18.88
N LEU A 27 6.40 2.29 18.85
CA LEU A 27 7.53 1.63 18.23
C LEU A 27 8.47 0.95 19.23
N ALA A 28 8.18 0.97 20.53
CA ALA A 28 9.08 0.41 21.55
C ALA A 28 9.36 -1.08 21.31
N ALA A 29 8.34 -1.85 20.91
CA ALA A 29 8.45 -3.27 20.57
C ALA A 29 9.37 -3.55 19.35
N TRP A 30 9.57 -2.55 18.48
CA TRP A 30 10.41 -2.64 17.30
C TRP A 30 11.84 -2.14 17.52
N ARG A 31 12.10 -1.57 18.70
CA ARG A 31 13.40 -1.01 19.09
C ARG A 31 14.07 -1.82 20.19
N GLN A 32 13.29 -2.43 21.08
CA GLN A 32 13.79 -3.20 22.22
C GLN A 32 13.68 -4.71 21.92
N GLY A 33 14.77 -5.45 22.13
CA GLY A 33 14.78 -6.91 21.94
C GLY A 33 14.78 -7.40 20.49
N VAL A 34 14.93 -6.50 19.51
CA VAL A 34 15.03 -6.86 18.10
C VAL A 34 16.45 -7.25 17.71
N THR A 35 16.58 -8.27 16.85
CA THR A 35 17.86 -8.70 16.30
C THR A 35 17.97 -8.22 14.85
N ILE A 36 19.01 -7.44 14.57
CA ILE A 36 19.34 -6.99 13.21
C ILE A 36 20.46 -7.89 12.68
N ARG A 37 20.27 -8.49 11.50
CA ARG A 37 21.27 -9.31 10.82
C ARG A 37 21.09 -9.26 9.31
N ASP A 38 22.16 -9.58 8.59
CA ASP A 38 22.11 -9.75 7.14
C ASP A 38 21.15 -10.88 6.77
N VAL A 39 20.28 -10.62 5.80
CA VAL A 39 19.28 -11.60 5.32
C VAL A 39 19.89 -12.55 4.29
N ALA A 40 20.90 -12.11 3.55
CA ALA A 40 21.58 -12.87 2.51
C ALA A 40 23.10 -12.87 2.76
N PRO A 41 23.79 -14.02 2.64
CA PRO A 41 25.23 -14.12 2.86
C PRO A 41 26.08 -13.56 1.71
N ASP A 42 25.47 -13.36 0.54
CA ASP A 42 26.12 -12.94 -0.69
C ASP A 42 25.67 -11.52 -1.05
N THR A 43 26.62 -10.59 -0.98
CA THR A 43 26.44 -9.16 -1.24
C THR A 43 26.79 -8.76 -2.67
N GLU A 44 27.35 -9.68 -3.48
CA GLU A 44 27.74 -9.42 -4.88
C GLU A 44 26.65 -9.83 -5.88
N ARG A 45 25.38 -9.68 -5.47
CA ARG A 45 24.23 -9.95 -6.32
C ARG A 45 23.18 -8.87 -6.21
N HIS A 46 22.47 -8.65 -7.31
CA HIS A 46 21.31 -7.77 -7.32
C HIS A 46 20.15 -8.44 -6.57
N SER A 47 20.01 -8.12 -5.29
CA SER A 47 18.85 -8.52 -4.47
C SER A 47 17.83 -7.39 -4.50
N ILE A 48 16.69 -7.62 -5.15
CA ILE A 48 15.59 -6.65 -5.20
C ILE A 48 14.46 -7.16 -4.31
N HIS A 49 14.31 -6.56 -3.13
CA HIS A 49 13.06 -6.63 -2.35
C HIS A 49 12.39 -5.27 -2.48
N SER A 50 11.74 -5.06 -3.62
CA SER A 50 10.98 -3.85 -3.87
C SER A 50 9.52 -4.23 -3.83
N TYR A 51 8.78 -3.65 -2.88
CA TYR A 51 7.35 -3.43 -3.06
C TYR A 51 7.23 -2.42 -4.21
N PHE A 52 7.44 -2.88 -5.44
CA PHE A 52 7.20 -2.06 -6.62
C PHE A 52 5.68 -1.98 -6.72
N ASN A 53 5.12 -0.91 -6.16
CA ASN A 53 3.88 -0.36 -6.67
C ASN A 53 4.04 -0.32 -8.19
N THR A 54 3.08 -0.92 -8.90
CA THR A 54 2.99 -1.07 -10.37
C THR A 54 3.84 -0.05 -11.14
N SER A 55 4.51 -0.42 -12.22
CA SER A 55 4.88 0.57 -13.24
C SER A 55 3.65 0.77 -14.13
N PRO A 56 2.73 1.71 -13.82
CA PRO A 56 1.51 1.82 -14.60
C PRO A 56 1.81 2.29 -16.03
N GLU A 57 2.91 3.00 -16.22
CA GLU A 57 3.31 3.55 -17.51
C GLU A 57 3.90 2.47 -18.43
N SER A 58 3.34 2.37 -19.65
CA SER A 58 3.95 1.59 -20.72
C SER A 58 5.37 2.10 -21.01
N PRO A 59 6.31 1.28 -21.51
CA PRO A 59 7.69 1.70 -21.78
C PRO A 59 7.83 2.96 -22.66
N GLU A 60 6.93 3.15 -23.62
CA GLU A 60 6.88 4.31 -24.51
C GLU A 60 6.10 5.51 -23.92
N GLY A 61 5.58 5.38 -22.70
CA GLY A 61 4.83 6.42 -21.98
C GLY A 61 3.45 6.74 -22.53
N LYS A 62 2.88 5.95 -23.44
CA LYS A 62 1.58 6.22 -24.08
C LYS A 62 0.39 5.74 -23.27
N TYR A 63 0.56 4.66 -22.51
CA TYR A 63 -0.53 4.00 -21.79
C TYR A 63 -0.30 3.99 -20.29
N VAL A 64 -1.39 3.96 -19.54
CA VAL A 64 -1.43 3.77 -18.09
C VAL A 64 -2.22 2.49 -17.78
N LEU A 65 -1.61 1.54 -17.09
CA LEU A 65 -2.18 0.29 -16.62
C LEU A 65 -2.69 0.45 -15.19
N TYR A 66 -3.91 0.01 -14.93
CA TYR A 66 -4.51 0.04 -13.59
C TYR A 66 -5.66 -0.95 -13.49
N TYR A 67 -5.90 -1.41 -12.27
CA TYR A 67 -7.03 -2.24 -11.92
C TYR A 67 -8.19 -1.38 -11.39
N THR A 68 -9.41 -1.76 -11.73
CA THR A 68 -10.64 -1.11 -11.25
C THR A 68 -11.58 -2.15 -10.68
N SER A 69 -12.21 -1.87 -9.55
CA SER A 69 -13.19 -2.75 -8.91
C SER A 69 -14.37 -1.93 -8.41
N GLU A 70 -15.58 -2.44 -8.66
CA GLU A 70 -16.81 -1.96 -8.03
C GLU A 70 -17.17 -2.78 -6.77
N ALA A 71 -16.51 -3.91 -6.56
CA ALA A 71 -16.74 -4.75 -5.40
C ALA A 71 -16.33 -4.02 -4.11
N LYS A 72 -17.16 -4.13 -3.06
CA LYS A 72 -16.96 -3.46 -1.78
C LYS A 72 -15.61 -3.79 -1.12
N ASN A 73 -15.11 -5.01 -1.32
CA ASN A 73 -13.80 -5.45 -0.83
C ASN A 73 -12.63 -5.09 -1.76
N GLY A 74 -12.90 -4.64 -2.98
CA GLY A 74 -11.87 -4.32 -3.97
C GLY A 74 -11.24 -5.53 -4.66
N GLU A 75 -11.71 -6.75 -4.40
CA GLU A 75 -11.04 -8.00 -4.81
C GLU A 75 -11.54 -8.55 -6.15
N TYR A 76 -12.64 -8.01 -6.68
CA TYR A 76 -13.22 -8.46 -7.94
C TYR A 76 -13.39 -7.29 -8.92
N GLY A 77 -12.80 -7.41 -10.11
CA GLY A 77 -12.75 -6.28 -11.04
C GLY A 77 -12.01 -6.56 -12.34
N ASP A 78 -11.62 -5.48 -13.01
CA ASP A 78 -11.06 -5.49 -14.35
C ASP A 78 -9.67 -4.86 -14.37
N LEU A 79 -8.83 -5.33 -15.29
CA LEU A 79 -7.57 -4.69 -15.64
C LEU A 79 -7.75 -3.81 -16.88
N ARG A 80 -7.25 -2.58 -16.83
CA ARG A 80 -7.48 -1.55 -17.85
C ARG A 80 -6.19 -0.90 -18.30
N ILE A 81 -6.21 -0.43 -19.54
CA ILE A 81 -5.26 0.54 -20.05
C ILE A 81 -5.96 1.83 -20.44
N LEU A 82 -5.38 2.97 -20.09
CA LEU A 82 -5.78 4.30 -20.55
C LEU A 82 -4.77 4.81 -21.56
N GLU A 83 -5.23 5.15 -22.77
CA GLU A 83 -4.42 5.89 -23.74
C GLU A 83 -4.34 7.36 -23.34
N ARG A 84 -3.15 7.85 -22.95
CA ARG A 84 -2.99 9.20 -22.38
C ARG A 84 -3.39 10.31 -23.34
N ALA A 85 -3.14 10.14 -24.64
CA ALA A 85 -3.39 11.16 -25.64
C ALA A 85 -4.90 11.40 -25.87
N THR A 86 -5.70 10.34 -25.77
CA THR A 86 -7.13 10.37 -26.14
C THR A 86 -8.05 10.28 -24.92
N GLY A 87 -7.54 9.80 -23.78
CA GLY A 87 -8.35 9.46 -22.61
C GLY A 87 -9.17 8.18 -22.80
N ARG A 88 -8.93 7.42 -23.86
CA ARG A 88 -9.68 6.19 -24.15
C ARG A 88 -9.23 5.06 -23.23
N GLU A 89 -10.16 4.50 -22.47
CA GLU A 89 -9.94 3.28 -21.68
C GLU A 89 -10.20 2.03 -22.52
N THR A 90 -9.43 0.97 -22.26
CA THR A 90 -9.65 -0.39 -22.79
C THR A 90 -9.51 -1.38 -21.65
N ILE A 91 -10.45 -2.31 -21.54
CA ILE A 91 -10.34 -3.43 -20.60
C ILE A 91 -9.55 -4.55 -21.27
N VAL A 92 -8.44 -4.94 -20.66
CA VAL A 92 -7.52 -5.96 -21.19
C VAL A 92 -7.74 -7.34 -20.54
N ALA A 93 -8.30 -7.37 -19.33
CA ALA A 93 -8.75 -8.60 -18.68
C ALA A 93 -9.94 -8.29 -17.76
N ARG A 94 -10.92 -9.20 -17.72
CA ARG A 94 -12.20 -9.03 -17.03
C ARG A 94 -12.36 -10.01 -15.89
N ASP A 95 -13.21 -9.66 -14.93
CA ASP A 95 -13.72 -10.60 -13.93
C ASP A 95 -12.60 -11.27 -13.11
N ILE A 96 -11.54 -10.50 -12.84
CA ILE A 96 -10.37 -10.94 -12.10
C ILE A 96 -10.71 -10.96 -10.62
N THR A 97 -10.44 -12.08 -9.97
CA THR A 97 -10.39 -12.15 -8.51
C THR A 97 -8.94 -12.00 -8.06
N THR A 98 -8.67 -11.16 -7.07
CA THR A 98 -7.33 -10.89 -6.55
C THR A 98 -7.35 -10.68 -5.04
N GLU A 99 -6.24 -10.98 -4.38
CA GLU A 99 -6.03 -10.65 -2.96
C GLU A 99 -5.45 -9.23 -2.79
N ASP A 100 -5.40 -8.76 -1.54
CA ASP A 100 -5.09 -7.39 -1.14
C ASP A 100 -3.86 -6.78 -1.84
N ALA A 101 -2.63 -7.22 -1.53
CA ALA A 101 -1.43 -6.63 -2.12
C ALA A 101 -1.37 -6.81 -3.66
N HIS A 102 -2.01 -7.85 -4.17
CA HIS A 102 -1.95 -8.23 -5.57
C HIS A 102 -2.82 -7.35 -6.47
N ARG A 103 -3.86 -6.69 -5.92
CA ARG A 103 -4.67 -5.71 -6.66
C ARG A 103 -3.92 -4.40 -6.96
N ALA A 104 -2.89 -4.08 -6.16
CA ALA A 104 -2.21 -2.79 -6.21
C ALA A 104 -0.76 -2.85 -6.71
N ALA A 105 -0.16 -4.04 -6.84
CA ALA A 105 1.29 -4.15 -7.12
C ALA A 105 1.66 -5.18 -8.21
N CYS A 106 0.75 -6.06 -8.61
CA CYS A 106 1.11 -7.22 -9.43
C CYS A 106 0.63 -7.13 -10.87
N GLN A 107 0.39 -5.93 -11.41
CA GLN A 107 0.16 -5.74 -12.85
C GLN A 107 1.32 -4.97 -13.46
N GLN A 108 1.94 -5.52 -14.51
CA GLN A 108 3.17 -5.00 -15.07
C GLN A 108 3.18 -5.12 -16.60
N TRP A 109 3.72 -4.10 -17.25
CA TRP A 109 4.12 -4.21 -18.65
C TRP A 109 5.31 -5.16 -18.78
N SER A 110 5.30 -5.96 -19.83
CA SER A 110 6.34 -6.94 -20.16
C SER A 110 6.58 -6.95 -21.67
N ASN A 111 7.58 -7.71 -22.12
CA ASN A 111 7.88 -7.89 -23.55
C ASN A 111 8.01 -6.54 -24.30
N GLY A 112 8.65 -5.55 -23.67
CA GLY A 112 8.81 -4.20 -24.23
C GLY A 112 7.50 -3.44 -24.43
N GLY A 113 6.48 -3.70 -23.60
CA GLY A 113 5.17 -3.03 -23.66
C GLY A 113 4.13 -3.77 -24.50
N LYS A 114 4.48 -4.93 -25.07
CA LYS A 114 3.59 -5.72 -25.93
C LYS A 114 2.67 -6.67 -25.17
N SER A 115 2.92 -6.87 -23.88
CA SER A 115 2.12 -7.78 -23.08
C SER A 115 2.02 -7.27 -21.66
N ILE A 116 0.92 -7.57 -21.00
CA ILE A 116 0.66 -7.24 -19.60
C ILE A 116 0.64 -8.54 -18.80
N VAL A 117 1.47 -8.61 -17.76
CA VAL A 117 1.47 -9.72 -16.81
C VAL A 117 0.73 -9.28 -15.57
N TYR A 118 -0.18 -10.12 -15.08
CA TYR A 118 -0.95 -9.87 -13.88
C TYR A 118 -1.15 -11.16 -13.08
N HIS A 119 -1.58 -11.04 -11.83
CA HIS A 119 -1.99 -12.19 -11.06
C HIS A 119 -3.51 -12.30 -10.95
N GLU A 120 -4.01 -13.53 -10.87
CA GLU A 120 -5.42 -13.83 -10.56
C GLU A 120 -5.53 -15.00 -9.60
N VAL A 121 -6.64 -15.04 -8.86
CA VAL A 121 -7.13 -16.23 -8.17
C VAL A 121 -8.23 -16.84 -9.02
N ARG A 122 -8.03 -18.08 -9.45
CA ARG A 122 -9.05 -18.83 -10.18
C ARG A 122 -9.13 -20.25 -9.67
N ASP A 123 -10.35 -20.69 -9.35
CA ASP A 123 -10.64 -22.00 -8.75
C ASP A 123 -9.89 -22.23 -7.43
N GLY A 124 -9.73 -21.17 -6.62
CA GLY A 124 -9.01 -21.23 -5.34
C GLY A 124 -7.47 -21.29 -5.48
N HIS A 125 -6.94 -21.12 -6.69
CA HIS A 125 -5.51 -21.17 -6.95
C HIS A 125 -4.98 -19.85 -7.48
N TRP A 126 -3.83 -19.43 -6.96
CA TRP A 126 -3.04 -18.32 -7.50
C TRP A 126 -2.43 -18.67 -8.85
N ARG A 127 -2.54 -17.74 -9.79
CA ARG A 127 -2.01 -17.87 -11.15
C ARG A 127 -1.35 -16.57 -11.60
N VAL A 128 -0.31 -16.70 -12.41
CA VAL A 128 0.28 -15.59 -13.16
C VAL A 128 -0.24 -15.69 -14.59
N MET A 129 -0.81 -14.60 -15.08
CA MET A 129 -1.44 -14.50 -16.38
C MET A 129 -0.68 -13.52 -17.25
N ALA A 130 -0.77 -13.70 -18.57
CA ALA A 130 -0.25 -12.75 -19.55
C ALA A 130 -1.33 -12.51 -20.62
N VAL A 131 -1.45 -11.26 -21.06
CA VAL A 131 -2.32 -10.85 -22.16
C VAL A 131 -1.56 -9.92 -23.10
N ASP A 132 -1.83 -9.99 -24.40
CA ASP A 132 -1.24 -9.18 -25.47
C ASP A 132 -2.23 -8.15 -26.07
#